data_AF-A0A538AY37-F1
#
_entry.id   AF-A0A538AY37-F1
#
_cell.length_a   1.000
_cell.length_b   1.000
_cell.length_c   1.000
_cell.angle_alpha   90.00
_cell.angle_beta   90.00
_cell.angle_gamma   90.00
#
_symmetry.space_group_name_H-M   'P 1'
#
loop_
_entity.id
_entity.type
_entity.pdbx_description
1 polymer ?
#
loop_
_entity_poly.entity_id
_entity_poly.type
_entity_poly.pdbx_seq_one_letter_code
_entity_poly.pdbx_strand_id
1 'polypeptide(L)'
;MAHMVIFRRPDGKPGYHQADSADDAIRFVEMLRNQEKVTDARIFRMEEVPIEFRAYYKVEVVSEQGETPAPAAPVPPASVPPVPVPPAVANAMTDTPSADVALDPMPVEVGAGKARRFGRN
;
A
#
# COMPACT_ATOMS: atom_id res chain seq x y z
N MET A 1 7.58 -14.43 27.64
CA MET A 1 7.22 -15.20 26.42
C MET A 1 5.90 -14.64 25.95
N ALA A 2 5.82 -14.17 24.70
CA ALA A 2 4.61 -13.53 24.22
C ALA A 2 3.41 -14.50 24.20
N HIS A 3 2.27 -13.99 24.64
CA HIS A 3 0.97 -14.64 24.58
C HIS A 3 -0.01 -13.71 23.86
N MET A 4 -1.02 -14.29 23.20
CA MET A 4 -2.13 -13.55 22.62
C MET A 4 -3.46 -14.07 23.16
N VAL A 5 -4.25 -13.17 23.72
CA VAL A 5 -5.63 -13.41 24.11
C VAL A 5 -6.53 -13.10 22.90
N ILE A 6 -7.27 -14.10 22.43
CA ILE A 6 -8.35 -13.94 21.47
C ILE A 6 -9.66 -14.12 22.22
N PHE A 7 -10.57 -13.16 22.10
CA PHE A 7 -11.82 -13.15 22.85
C PHE A 7 -12.99 -12.69 22.00
N ARG A 8 -14.20 -13.16 22.28
CA ARG A 8 -15.43 -12.72 21.59
C ARG A 8 -16.22 -11.77 22.47
N ARG A 9 -16.39 -10.54 22.00
CA ARG A 9 -17.25 -9.56 22.65
C ARG A 9 -18.73 -9.93 22.51
N PRO A 10 -19.62 -9.38 23.36
CA PRO A 10 -21.06 -9.59 23.24
C PRO A 10 -21.67 -9.02 21.93
N ASP A 11 -20.93 -8.21 21.16
CA ASP A 11 -21.30 -7.80 19.80
C ASP A 11 -20.92 -8.82 18.71
N GLY A 12 -20.40 -9.99 19.13
CA GLY A 12 -19.96 -11.08 18.25
C GLY A 12 -18.57 -10.89 17.63
N LYS A 13 -17.91 -9.74 17.80
CA LYS A 13 -16.63 -9.47 17.15
C LYS A 13 -15.45 -10.08 17.92
N PRO A 14 -14.43 -10.60 17.21
CA PRO A 14 -13.19 -11.04 17.83
C PRO A 14 -12.34 -9.82 18.23
N GLY A 15 -12.02 -9.73 19.52
CA GLY A 15 -10.96 -8.90 20.07
C GLY A 15 -9.65 -9.67 20.18
N TYR A 16 -8.54 -8.94 20.06
CA TYR A 16 -7.18 -9.46 20.17
C TYR A 16 -6.39 -8.59 21.14
N HIS A 17 -5.60 -9.21 22.03
CA HIS A 17 -4.71 -8.51 22.94
C HIS A 17 -3.41 -9.32 23.12
N GLN A 18 -2.26 -8.66 22.99
CA GLN A 18 -0.94 -9.26 23.16
C GLN A 18 -0.37 -8.92 24.54
N ALA A 19 0.27 -9.89 25.18
CA ALA A 19 0.88 -9.75 26.49
C ALA A 19 2.25 -10.47 26.55
N ASP A 20 3.21 -9.91 27.29
CA ASP A 20 4.59 -10.43 27.35
C ASP A 20 4.78 -11.63 28.31
N SER A 21 3.77 -11.89 29.14
CA SER A 21 3.72 -12.95 30.16
C SER A 21 2.40 -13.73 30.10
N ALA A 22 2.35 -14.88 30.75
CA ALA A 22 1.11 -15.64 30.93
C ALA A 22 0.19 -14.96 31.97
N ASP A 23 0.78 -14.42 33.03
CA ASP A 23 0.09 -13.79 34.16
C ASP A 23 -0.69 -12.54 33.73
N ASP A 24 -0.12 -11.73 32.85
CA ASP A 24 -0.79 -10.54 32.32
C ASP A 24 -1.90 -10.90 31.32
N ALA A 25 -1.71 -11.95 30.52
CA ALA A 25 -2.79 -12.52 29.71
C ALA A 25 -3.96 -13.04 30.56
N ILE A 26 -3.67 -13.69 31.70
CA ILE A 26 -4.69 -14.14 32.66
C ILE A 26 -5.41 -12.96 33.29
N ARG A 27 -4.69 -11.95 33.80
CA ARG A 27 -5.27 -10.70 34.35
C ARG A 27 -6.23 -10.03 33.35
N PHE A 28 -5.85 -9.97 32.08
CA PHE A 28 -6.69 -9.40 31.03
C PHE A 28 -7.96 -10.22 30.77
N VAL A 29 -7.87 -11.57 30.75
CA VAL A 29 -9.05 -12.45 30.66
C VAL A 29 -9.97 -12.29 31.87
N GLU A 30 -9.43 -12.14 33.08
CA GLU A 30 -10.24 -11.88 34.27
C GLU A 30 -10.93 -10.51 34.22
N MET A 31 -10.24 -9.47 33.75
CA MET A 31 -10.83 -8.16 33.51
C MET A 31 -12.02 -8.24 32.54
N LEU A 32 -11.84 -8.91 31.39
CA LEU A 32 -12.89 -9.13 30.39
C LEU A 32 -14.10 -9.90 30.94
N ARG A 33 -13.86 -10.98 31.70
CA ARG A 33 -14.93 -11.77 32.35
C ARG A 33 -15.69 -10.95 33.38
N ASN A 34 -14.98 -10.19 34.19
CA ASN A 34 -15.56 -9.46 35.32
C ASN A 34 -16.29 -8.18 34.86
N GLN A 35 -15.73 -7.44 33.89
CA GLN A 35 -16.26 -6.16 33.39
C GLN A 35 -17.10 -6.32 32.11
N GLU A 36 -16.52 -6.77 31.00
CA GLU A 36 -17.21 -6.91 29.69
C GLU A 36 -18.17 -8.13 29.61
N LYS A 37 -18.22 -8.96 30.66
CA LYS A 37 -18.99 -10.23 30.75
C LYS A 37 -18.67 -11.25 29.64
N VAL A 38 -17.46 -11.16 29.09
CA VAL A 38 -16.98 -12.09 28.05
C VAL A 38 -16.71 -13.47 28.67
N THR A 39 -17.34 -14.49 28.10
CA THR A 39 -17.18 -15.91 28.51
C THR A 39 -16.32 -16.73 27.54
N ASP A 40 -16.28 -16.37 26.26
CA ASP A 40 -15.46 -17.02 25.22
C ASP A 40 -14.17 -16.22 25.03
N ALA A 41 -13.16 -16.54 25.85
CA ALA A 41 -11.81 -15.97 25.79
C ALA A 41 -10.77 -17.09 25.86
N ARG A 42 -9.74 -17.01 25.00
CA ARG A 42 -8.75 -18.07 24.78
C ARG A 42 -7.34 -17.46 24.73
N ILE A 43 -6.43 -18.02 25.53
CA ILE A 43 -5.02 -17.62 25.56
C ILE A 43 -4.22 -18.56 24.66
N PHE A 44 -3.44 -17.98 23.75
CA PHE A 44 -2.49 -18.69 22.90
C PHE A 44 -1.07 -18.28 23.27
N ARG A 45 -0.12 -19.22 23.19
CA ARG A 45 1.32 -18.90 23.22
C ARG A 45 1.73 -18.46 21.82
N MET A 46 2.56 -17.43 21.71
CA MET A 46 3.14 -17.02 20.45
C MET A 46 4.50 -17.68 20.29
N GLU A 47 4.54 -18.69 19.43
CA GLU A 47 5.75 -19.40 19.03
C GLU A 47 6.14 -18.93 17.63
N GLU A 48 7.43 -18.66 17.40
CA GLU A 48 7.92 -18.26 16.08
C GLU A 48 7.95 -19.49 15.16
N VAL A 49 7.29 -19.39 14.00
CA VAL A 49 7.36 -20.42 12.96
C VAL A 49 8.43 -20.00 11.95
N PRO A 50 9.64 -20.58 11.98
CA PRO A 50 10.69 -20.22 11.03
C PRO A 50 10.29 -20.67 9.62
N ILE A 51 10.11 -19.70 8.72
CA ILE A 51 9.74 -19.92 7.32
C ILE A 51 10.92 -19.70 6.40
N GLU A 52 11.18 -20.68 5.52
CA GLU A 52 12.25 -20.61 4.52
C GLU A 52 11.66 -20.59 3.10
N PHE A 53 11.89 -19.50 2.36
CA PHE A 53 11.40 -19.35 0.99
C PHE A 53 12.37 -20.00 -0.01
N ARG A 54 12.03 -21.22 -0.46
CA ARG A 54 12.77 -21.92 -1.53
C ARG A 54 12.03 -21.85 -2.86
N ALA A 55 12.70 -21.33 -3.90
CA ALA A 55 12.20 -21.38 -5.26
C ALA A 55 12.38 -22.79 -5.85
N TYR A 56 11.29 -23.42 -6.31
CA TYR A 56 11.31 -24.74 -6.93
C TYR A 56 10.86 -24.65 -8.40
N TYR A 57 11.82 -24.73 -9.32
CA TYR A 57 11.55 -24.69 -10.76
C TYR A 57 11.44 -26.12 -11.31
N LYS A 58 10.20 -26.58 -11.56
CA LYS A 58 9.96 -27.81 -12.31
C LYS A 58 9.95 -27.49 -13.81
N VAL A 59 11.05 -27.78 -14.49
CA VAL A 59 11.13 -27.67 -15.96
C VAL A 59 10.70 -29.00 -16.57
N GLU A 60 9.62 -28.99 -17.36
CA GLU A 60 9.18 -30.13 -18.15
C GLU A 60 9.41 -29.80 -19.63
N VAL A 61 10.11 -30.69 -20.34
CA VAL A 61 10.34 -30.54 -21.79
C VAL A 61 9.22 -31.27 -22.52
N VAL A 62 8.21 -30.52 -22.94
CA VAL A 62 7.20 -31.03 -23.87
C VAL A 62 7.90 -31.34 -25.20
N SER A 63 7.82 -32.58 -25.65
CA SER A 63 8.40 -32.98 -26.94
C SER A 63 7.49 -32.49 -28.08
N GLU A 64 8.05 -31.75 -29.03
CA GLU A 64 7.31 -31.20 -30.18
C GLU A 64 6.93 -32.28 -31.20
N GLN A 65 5.94 -33.10 -30.85
CA GLN A 65 5.10 -33.84 -31.81
C GLN A 65 3.72 -33.17 -31.85
N GLY A 66 3.72 -31.90 -32.22
CA GLY A 66 2.53 -31.02 -32.22
C GLY A 66 2.64 -29.93 -33.28
N GLU A 67 2.33 -30.32 -34.53
CA GLU A 67 1.91 -29.49 -35.67
C GLU A 67 2.62 -28.13 -35.88
N THR A 68 3.54 -28.07 -36.86
CA THR A 68 4.14 -26.83 -37.36
C THR A 68 3.05 -25.82 -37.76
N PRO A 69 3.00 -24.60 -37.18
CA PRO A 69 1.98 -23.62 -37.51
C PRO A 69 2.00 -23.23 -38.99
N ALA A 70 0.86 -23.35 -39.66
CA ALA A 70 0.70 -22.89 -41.04
C ALA A 70 0.91 -21.36 -41.12
N PRO A 71 1.58 -20.84 -42.18
CA PRO A 71 1.88 -19.42 -42.29
C PRO A 71 0.60 -18.59 -42.42
N ALA A 72 0.46 -17.57 -41.58
CA ALA A 72 -0.69 -16.68 -41.59
C ALA A 72 -0.79 -15.88 -42.90
N ALA A 73 -1.99 -15.83 -43.49
CA ALA A 73 -2.25 -15.00 -44.66
C ALA A 73 -2.16 -13.49 -44.33
N PRO A 74 -1.71 -12.65 -45.27
CA PRO A 74 -1.58 -11.21 -45.04
C PRO A 74 -2.95 -10.56 -44.81
N VAL A 75 -3.10 -9.86 -43.68
CA VAL A 75 -4.28 -9.03 -43.40
C VAL A 75 -4.26 -7.75 -44.23
N PRO A 76 -5.39 -7.36 -44.87
CA PRO A 76 -5.49 -6.09 -45.58
C PRO A 76 -5.48 -4.90 -44.60
N PRO A 77 -4.99 -3.72 -45.00
CA PRO A 77 -4.95 -2.55 -44.14
C PRO A 77 -6.36 -2.05 -43.77
N ALA A 78 -6.57 -1.72 -42.50
CA ALA A 78 -7.83 -1.16 -42.03
C ALA A 78 -7.96 0.33 -42.40
N SER A 79 -9.10 0.71 -42.98
CA SER A 79 -9.42 2.12 -43.25
C SER A 79 -9.68 2.88 -41.95
N VAL A 80 -8.86 3.88 -41.65
CA VAL A 80 -9.11 4.84 -40.57
C VAL A 80 -10.23 5.83 -40.97
N PRO A 81 -11.23 6.07 -40.10
CA PRO A 81 -12.24 7.11 -40.35
C PRO A 81 -11.65 8.52 -40.16
N PRO A 82 -12.19 9.55 -40.84
CA PRO A 82 -11.70 10.91 -40.74
C PRO A 82 -11.99 11.53 -39.37
N VAL A 83 -11.01 12.23 -38.81
CA VAL A 83 -11.14 12.99 -37.55
C VAL A 83 -11.81 14.34 -37.83
N PRO A 84 -12.86 14.75 -37.08
CA PRO A 84 -13.50 16.05 -37.28
C PRO A 84 -12.60 17.20 -36.79
N VAL A 85 -12.49 18.25 -37.60
CA VAL A 85 -11.69 19.44 -37.28
C VAL A 85 -12.56 20.47 -36.54
N PRO A 86 -12.17 20.97 -35.36
CA PRO A 86 -12.93 22.01 -34.65
C PRO A 86 -12.77 23.38 -35.33
N PRO A 87 -13.81 24.24 -35.33
CA PRO A 87 -13.74 25.57 -35.94
C PRO A 87 -12.92 26.53 -35.09
N ALA A 88 -12.06 27.33 -35.74
CA ALA A 88 -11.33 28.41 -35.09
C ALA A 88 -12.24 29.66 -34.94
N VAL A 89 -12.37 30.18 -33.72
CA VAL A 89 -12.98 31.48 -33.43
C VAL A 89 -11.90 32.49 -33.06
N ALA A 90 -11.83 33.59 -33.80
CA ALA A 90 -10.84 34.65 -33.57
C ALA A 90 -11.48 35.80 -32.77
N ASN A 91 -10.92 36.11 -31.60
CA ASN A 91 -11.27 37.30 -30.84
C ASN A 91 -10.23 38.41 -31.10
N ALA A 92 -10.70 39.62 -31.38
CA ALA A 92 -9.88 40.80 -31.58
C ALA A 92 -9.47 41.48 -30.24
N MET A 93 -8.49 42.37 -30.30
CA MET A 93 -7.81 42.99 -29.15
C MET A 93 -8.54 44.24 -28.57
N THR A 94 -7.94 44.82 -27.52
CA THR A 94 -8.29 46.01 -26.69
C THR A 94 -9.23 45.74 -25.52
N ASP A 95 -9.05 46.27 -24.29
CA ASP A 95 -7.91 46.94 -23.60
C ASP A 95 -8.22 46.90 -22.06
N THR A 96 -7.36 47.18 -21.07
CA THR A 96 -5.97 47.71 -20.94
C THR A 96 -5.26 46.94 -19.76
N PRO A 97 -4.04 47.25 -19.23
CA PRO A 97 -3.28 46.28 -18.42
C PRO A 97 -3.67 46.18 -16.94
N SER A 98 -3.37 45.00 -16.36
CA SER A 98 -2.85 44.86 -15.01
C SER A 98 -1.71 43.84 -15.03
N ALA A 99 -0.59 44.19 -14.41
CA ALA A 99 0.59 43.33 -14.37
C ALA A 99 0.49 42.37 -13.18
N ASP A 100 -0.02 41.16 -13.42
CA ASP A 100 0.14 40.06 -12.47
C ASP A 100 1.46 39.33 -12.73
N VAL A 101 2.10 38.88 -11.67
CA VAL A 101 3.54 38.55 -11.67
C VAL A 101 3.76 37.09 -12.01
N ALA A 102 4.85 36.80 -12.73
CA ALA A 102 5.26 35.43 -13.03
C ALA A 102 5.39 34.60 -11.75
N LEU A 103 4.68 33.47 -11.70
CA LEU A 103 4.88 32.42 -10.70
C LEU A 103 6.18 31.68 -11.02
N ASP A 104 7.30 32.27 -10.63
CA ASP A 104 8.58 31.56 -10.51
C ASP A 104 8.40 30.34 -9.58
N PRO A 105 8.95 29.16 -9.92
CA PRO A 105 8.81 27.97 -9.10
C PRO A 105 9.51 28.16 -7.76
N MET A 106 8.80 27.94 -6.65
CA MET A 106 9.32 28.21 -5.30
C MET A 106 10.59 27.39 -5.00
N PRO A 107 11.73 28.04 -4.67
CA PRO A 107 12.86 27.37 -4.08
C PRO A 107 12.60 27.13 -2.58
N VAL A 108 12.81 25.88 -2.13
CA VAL A 108 12.87 25.55 -0.69
C VAL A 108 14.21 24.87 -0.42
N GLU A 109 15.27 25.69 -0.33
CA GLU A 109 16.54 25.25 0.25
C GLU A 109 16.52 25.51 1.75
N VAL A 110 16.82 24.49 2.57
CA VAL A 110 17.00 24.66 4.02
C VAL A 110 18.35 24.10 4.45
N GLY A 111 19.39 24.89 4.20
CA GLY A 111 20.45 25.11 5.18
C GLY A 111 21.47 24.00 5.36
N ALA A 112 22.53 24.02 4.56
CA ALA A 112 23.78 23.35 4.89
C ALA A 112 24.30 23.78 6.29
N GLY A 113 24.80 22.82 7.07
CA GLY A 113 25.17 23.03 8.46
C GLY A 113 26.32 24.02 8.67
N LYS A 114 26.20 24.88 9.68
CA LYS A 114 27.28 25.78 10.12
C LYS A 114 27.38 25.80 11.65
N ALA A 115 28.61 25.74 12.17
CA ALA A 115 28.87 25.42 13.57
C ALA A 115 28.35 26.47 14.56
N ARG A 116 27.69 26.00 15.64
CA ARG A 116 27.45 26.82 16.84
C ARG A 116 28.76 27.00 17.59
N ARG A 117 29.26 28.24 17.71
CA ARG A 117 30.43 28.57 18.52
C ARG A 117 30.09 28.54 20.02
N PHE A 118 31.11 28.29 20.84
CA PHE A 118 31.03 28.28 22.30
C PHE A 118 31.04 29.70 22.91
N GLY A 119 30.43 29.82 24.11
CA GLY A 119 30.56 30.97 25.01
C GLY A 119 29.47 32.04 24.84
N ARG A 120 29.17 32.86 25.86
CA ARG A 120 29.66 32.85 27.26
C ARG A 120 28.73 33.74 28.12
N ASN A 121 28.73 33.49 29.44
CA ASN A 121 27.97 34.20 30.49
C ASN A 121 26.46 33.94 30.44
#